data_AF-A0A5B7CQ15-F1
#
_entry.id   AF-A0A5B7CQ15-F1
#
_cell.length_a   1.000
_cell.length_b   1.000
_cell.length_c   1.000
_cell.angle_alpha   90.00
_cell.angle_beta   90.00
_cell.angle_gamma   90.00
#
_symmetry.space_group_name_H-M   'P 1'
#
loop_
_entity.id
_entity.type
_entity.pdbx_description
1 polymer ?
#
loop_
_entity_poly.entity_id
_entity_poly.type
_entity_poly.pdbx_seq_one_letter_code
_entity_poly.pdbx_strand_id
1 'polypeptide(L)'
;MGMNQALWKITREDERVARHLLASASKVLAGHEAEMNTAEAESEDAAHKQEKYNQCKADVARCWGRYCLVLMQVSCDRVLPDDSTQQAASQDQQEEGDSLDTQLEFLQLEVSDLESEVSGTTVQEFDEARQLFLAGLRWLTEARQHYTLEDHASDHVSITQEMSHLYKALAFFEPSEERRCKMHKRRVDLLTVLIKELNPQYYLHVCRQIYYELAETYSAMMDNKLTLLEGEQSRPTSQQTKKINTLATSSIQHFLHYLDSLKDKTTGEQPTTYPEDALRPALVAWFHLGRLWSKLITSESVTKMQNLIQSLQNYKRIVEYCDRHPESQSVMAQELAISREMVQLLPLKVEQYRAMIH
;
A
#
# COMPACT_ATOMS: atom_id res chain seq x y z
N MET A 1 -21.01 9.68 -1.14
CA MET A 1 -19.78 9.68 -1.97
C MET A 1 -18.94 10.96 -1.73
N GLY A 2 -18.79 11.39 -0.46
CA GLY A 2 -18.21 12.70 -0.13
C GLY A 2 -17.44 12.76 1.18
N MET A 3 -16.90 11.63 1.67
CA MET A 3 -15.98 11.58 2.82
C MET A 3 -14.59 11.01 2.48
N ASN A 4 -14.34 10.60 1.22
CA ASN A 4 -13.11 9.91 0.82
C ASN A 4 -12.07 10.78 0.10
N GLN A 5 -12.23 12.11 0.05
CA GLN A 5 -11.26 13.01 -0.61
C GLN A 5 -10.83 14.23 0.22
N ALA A 6 -11.16 14.28 1.52
CA ALA A 6 -10.85 15.43 2.38
C ALA A 6 -9.78 15.16 3.46
N LEU A 7 -9.09 14.01 3.43
CA LEU A 7 -8.08 13.64 4.44
C LEU A 7 -6.62 13.88 4.02
N TRP A 8 -6.36 14.50 2.86
CA TRP A 8 -5.00 14.59 2.30
C TRP A 8 -4.21 15.87 2.63
N LYS A 9 -4.68 16.67 3.59
CA LYS A 9 -3.87 17.71 4.24
C LYS A 9 -4.17 17.73 5.73
N ILE A 10 -3.71 16.69 6.44
CA ILE A 10 -3.62 16.77 7.90
C ILE A 10 -2.45 17.70 8.20
N THR A 11 -2.76 18.92 8.63
CA THR A 11 -1.77 19.83 9.20
C THR A 11 -1.31 19.30 10.56
N ARG A 12 -0.19 19.80 11.08
CA ARG A 12 0.32 19.38 12.40
C ARG A 12 -0.69 19.66 13.54
N GLU A 13 -1.57 20.63 13.33
CA GLU A 13 -2.65 21.00 14.25
C GLU A 13 -3.82 19.99 14.19
N ASP A 14 -4.13 19.47 13.00
CA ASP A 14 -5.15 18.42 12.80
C ASP A 14 -4.78 17.09 13.50
N GLU A 15 -3.48 16.73 13.57
CA GLU A 15 -3.01 15.50 14.25
C GLU A 15 -3.34 15.52 15.75
N ARG A 16 -3.13 16.66 16.41
CA ARG A 16 -3.34 16.81 17.86
C ARG A 16 -4.83 16.73 18.20
N VAL A 17 -5.67 17.45 17.46
CA VAL A 17 -7.12 17.47 17.67
C VAL A 17 -7.71 16.09 17.41
N ALA A 18 -7.30 15.41 16.33
CA ALA A 18 -7.76 14.05 16.04
C ALA A 18 -7.43 13.08 17.17
N ARG A 19 -6.19 13.11 17.70
CA ARG A 19 -5.78 12.26 18.82
C ARG A 19 -6.60 12.53 20.08
N HIS A 20 -6.85 13.81 20.40
CA HIS A 20 -7.65 14.19 21.57
C HIS A 20 -9.08 13.67 21.46
N LEU A 21 -9.75 13.90 20.32
CA LEU A 21 -11.12 13.44 20.08
C LEU A 21 -11.25 11.91 20.17
N LEU A 22 -10.28 11.18 19.63
CA LEU A 22 -10.25 9.72 19.74
C LEU A 22 -10.06 9.25 21.18
N ALA A 23 -9.20 9.90 21.94
CA ALA A 23 -9.00 9.60 23.35
C ALA A 23 -10.26 9.90 24.18
N SER A 24 -10.95 11.01 23.91
CA SER A 24 -12.24 11.33 24.52
C SER A 24 -13.31 10.29 24.18
N ALA A 25 -13.42 9.88 22.91
CA ALA A 25 -14.38 8.85 22.50
C ALA A 25 -14.10 7.51 23.19
N SER A 26 -12.84 7.07 23.24
CA SER A 26 -12.43 5.86 23.96
C SER A 26 -12.77 5.94 25.45
N LYS A 27 -12.57 7.10 26.10
CA LYS A 27 -12.89 7.28 27.52
C LYS A 27 -14.40 7.21 27.79
N VAL A 28 -15.22 7.80 26.93
CA VAL A 28 -16.68 7.72 27.03
C VAL A 28 -17.16 6.27 26.87
N LEU A 29 -16.62 5.54 25.89
CA LEU A 29 -16.95 4.12 25.69
C LEU A 29 -16.57 3.26 26.91
N ALA A 30 -15.39 3.47 27.47
CA ALA A 30 -14.94 2.76 28.67
C ALA A 30 -15.88 2.99 29.87
N GLY A 31 -16.48 4.18 29.99
CA GLY A 31 -17.46 4.48 31.02
C GLY A 31 -18.73 3.63 30.95
N HIS A 32 -19.11 3.19 29.74
CA HIS A 32 -20.30 2.34 29.51
C HIS A 32 -19.97 0.84 29.43
N GLU A 33 -18.70 0.45 29.48
CA GLU A 33 -18.29 -0.95 29.27
C GLU A 33 -18.84 -1.91 30.34
N ALA A 34 -18.88 -1.49 31.60
CA ALA A 34 -19.43 -2.29 32.69
C ALA A 34 -20.94 -2.52 32.55
N GLU A 35 -21.68 -1.47 32.15
CA GLU A 35 -23.13 -1.54 31.93
C GLU A 35 -23.45 -2.53 30.80
N MET A 36 -22.72 -2.43 29.69
CA MET A 36 -22.92 -3.28 28.52
C MET A 36 -22.50 -4.74 28.77
N ASN A 37 -21.42 -4.99 29.52
CA ASN A 37 -20.97 -6.36 29.83
C ASN A 37 -21.91 -7.12 30.78
N THR A 38 -22.69 -6.41 31.59
CA THR A 38 -23.65 -7.02 32.56
C THR A 38 -25.07 -7.16 32.01
N ALA A 39 -25.39 -6.46 30.92
CA ALA A 39 -26.67 -6.54 30.27
C ALA A 39 -26.77 -7.85 29.47
N GLU A 40 -27.33 -8.89 30.07
CA GLU A 40 -27.78 -10.05 29.30
C GLU A 40 -28.85 -9.57 28.29
N ALA A 41 -28.75 -10.03 27.03
CA ALA A 41 -29.66 -9.63 25.96
C ALA A 41 -31.04 -10.28 26.13
N GLU A 42 -31.76 -9.93 27.20
CA GLU A 42 -33.07 -10.49 27.55
C GLU A 42 -34.21 -9.85 26.73
N SER A 43 -33.96 -8.71 26.07
CA SER A 43 -34.91 -7.95 25.26
C SER A 43 -34.29 -7.52 23.93
N GLU A 44 -35.12 -7.39 22.87
CA GLU A 44 -34.70 -6.86 21.57
C GLU A 44 -34.06 -5.46 21.67
N ASP A 45 -34.56 -4.60 22.56
CA ASP A 45 -33.98 -3.26 22.78
C ASP A 45 -32.59 -3.33 23.45
N ALA A 46 -32.39 -4.29 24.35
CA ALA A 46 -31.09 -4.54 24.98
C ALA A 46 -30.08 -5.09 23.97
N ALA A 47 -30.50 -6.04 23.12
CA ALA A 47 -29.67 -6.58 22.04
C ALA A 47 -29.25 -5.49 21.04
N HIS A 48 -30.18 -4.62 20.64
CA HIS A 48 -29.89 -3.50 19.74
C HIS A 48 -28.90 -2.49 20.35
N LYS A 49 -29.03 -2.19 21.65
CA LYS A 49 -28.08 -1.31 22.36
C LYS A 49 -26.68 -1.94 22.41
N GLN A 50 -26.60 -3.24 22.72
CA GLN A 50 -25.33 -3.96 22.76
C GLN A 50 -24.65 -3.97 21.38
N GLU A 51 -25.40 -4.23 20.31
CA GLU A 51 -24.86 -4.23 18.96
C GLU A 51 -24.32 -2.83 18.58
N LYS A 52 -25.08 -1.78 18.87
CA LYS A 52 -24.64 -0.40 18.63
C LYS A 52 -23.38 -0.05 19.43
N TYR A 53 -23.28 -0.50 20.68
CA TYR A 53 -22.07 -0.31 21.49
C TYR A 53 -20.86 -1.02 20.86
N ASN A 54 -21.03 -2.28 20.46
CA ASN A 54 -19.97 -3.05 19.80
C ASN A 54 -19.52 -2.39 18.50
N GLN A 55 -20.45 -1.90 17.69
CA GLN A 55 -20.17 -1.15 16.47
C GLN A 55 -19.38 0.12 16.76
N CYS A 56 -19.83 0.94 17.73
CA CYS A 56 -19.11 2.16 18.11
C CYS A 56 -17.69 1.86 18.64
N LYS A 57 -17.51 0.78 19.41
CA LYS A 57 -16.20 0.33 19.86
C LYS A 57 -15.30 -0.05 18.69
N ALA A 58 -15.82 -0.80 17.72
CA ALA A 58 -15.09 -1.18 16.52
C ALA A 58 -14.74 0.02 15.63
N ASP A 59 -15.62 1.02 15.53
CA ASP A 59 -15.38 2.26 14.80
C ASP A 59 -14.25 3.08 15.42
N VAL A 60 -14.29 3.28 16.74
CA VAL A 60 -13.22 3.99 17.46
C VAL A 60 -11.89 3.26 17.32
N ALA A 61 -11.88 1.92 17.43
CA ALA A 61 -10.69 1.12 17.18
C ALA A 61 -10.17 1.30 15.75
N ARG A 62 -11.04 1.26 14.73
CA ARG A 62 -10.64 1.48 13.34
C ARG A 62 -10.05 2.88 13.14
N CYS A 63 -10.65 3.91 13.74
CA CYS A 63 -10.15 5.28 13.67
C CYS A 63 -8.77 5.42 14.32
N TRP A 64 -8.51 4.79 15.47
CA TRP A 64 -7.18 4.75 16.06
C TRP A 64 -6.16 4.05 15.15
N GLY A 65 -6.53 2.93 14.55
CA GLY A 65 -5.69 2.21 13.58
C GLY A 65 -5.32 3.07 12.38
N ARG A 66 -6.31 3.79 11.82
CA ARG A 66 -6.12 4.73 10.71
C ARG A 66 -5.28 5.93 11.11
N TYR A 67 -5.49 6.50 12.29
CA TYR A 67 -4.66 7.59 12.81
C TYR A 67 -3.19 7.19 12.85
N CYS A 68 -2.88 6.00 13.38
CA CYS A 68 -1.51 5.49 13.40
C CYS A 68 -0.94 5.31 11.99
N LEU A 69 -1.73 4.75 11.06
CA LEU A 69 -1.31 4.56 9.68
C LEU A 69 -1.00 5.89 8.98
N VAL A 70 -1.90 6.86 9.06
CA VAL A 70 -1.73 8.16 8.41
C VAL A 70 -0.52 8.89 9.00
N LEU A 71 -0.36 8.87 10.32
CA LEU A 71 0.80 9.48 10.97
C LEU A 71 2.12 8.84 10.51
N MET A 72 2.16 7.51 10.34
CA MET A 72 3.33 6.83 9.76
C MET A 72 3.56 7.19 8.29
N GLN A 73 2.51 7.31 7.48
CA GLN A 73 2.64 7.67 6.06
C GLN A 73 3.16 9.11 5.89
N VAL A 74 2.60 10.07 6.63
CA VAL A 74 3.09 11.45 6.66
C VAL A 74 4.55 11.49 7.12
N SER A 75 4.93 10.63 8.07
CA SER A 75 6.32 10.50 8.51
C SER A 75 7.24 9.98 7.41
N CYS A 76 6.81 8.99 6.62
CA CYS A 76 7.57 8.53 5.45
C CYS A 76 7.76 9.65 4.41
N ASP A 77 6.68 10.40 4.12
CA ASP A 77 6.71 11.47 3.12
C ASP A 77 7.63 12.62 3.55
N ARG A 78 7.70 12.95 4.84
CA ARG A 78 8.65 13.95 5.36
C ARG A 78 10.11 13.53 5.23
N VAL A 79 10.40 12.22 5.23
CA VAL A 79 11.75 11.67 5.04
C VAL A 79 12.13 11.59 3.55
N LEU A 80 11.15 11.53 2.64
CA LEU A 80 11.34 11.53 1.19
C LEU A 80 11.11 12.94 0.63
N PRO A 81 12.13 13.82 0.56
CA PRO A 81 11.97 15.10 -0.13
C PRO A 81 11.74 14.83 -1.62
N ASP A 82 10.58 15.23 -2.15
CA ASP A 82 10.31 15.18 -3.59
C ASP A 82 10.98 16.39 -4.25
N ASP A 83 11.71 16.20 -5.36
CA ASP A 83 12.33 17.30 -6.14
C ASP A 83 11.27 18.26 -6.73
N SER A 84 10.00 17.84 -6.74
CA SER A 84 8.82 18.58 -7.21
C SER A 84 8.17 19.45 -6.13
N THR A 85 8.46 19.24 -4.83
CA THR A 85 7.80 19.98 -3.72
C THR A 85 8.57 21.20 -3.22
N GLN A 86 9.75 21.50 -3.79
CA GLN A 86 10.52 22.71 -3.45
C GLN A 86 9.83 24.04 -3.80
N GLN A 87 8.68 24.03 -4.50
CA GLN A 87 7.89 25.24 -4.76
C GLN A 87 6.68 25.43 -3.82
N ALA A 88 6.33 24.44 -2.99
CA ALA A 88 5.23 24.57 -2.03
C ALA A 88 5.71 24.82 -0.58
N ALA A 89 6.97 24.50 -0.27
CA ALA A 89 7.52 24.63 1.09
C ALA A 89 7.97 26.06 1.48
N SER A 90 7.66 27.08 0.67
CA SER A 90 8.07 28.49 0.93
C SER A 90 6.94 29.39 1.42
N GLN A 91 5.75 28.86 1.71
CA GLN A 91 4.61 29.66 2.18
C GLN A 91 3.79 28.93 3.26
N ASP A 92 4.43 28.34 4.27
CA ASP A 92 3.80 28.24 5.60
C ASP A 92 4.05 29.58 6.32
N GLN A 93 3.38 30.63 5.82
CA GLN A 93 3.14 31.81 6.63
C GLN A 93 2.08 31.41 7.66
N GLN A 94 2.42 31.60 8.93
CA GLN A 94 1.48 31.54 10.05
C GLN A 94 0.30 32.46 9.74
N GLU A 95 -0.83 31.88 9.33
CA GLU A 95 -2.12 32.50 9.57
C GLU A 95 -2.56 32.04 10.96
N GLU A 96 -2.40 32.91 11.95
CA GLU A 96 -3.10 32.81 13.23
C GLU A 96 -4.61 32.88 12.94
N GLY A 97 -5.21 31.73 12.67
CA GLY A 97 -6.64 31.53 12.63
C GLY A 97 -7.17 31.44 14.06
N ASP A 98 -7.95 32.43 14.46
CA ASP A 98 -8.64 32.52 15.75
C ASP A 98 -9.46 31.23 16.04
N SER A 99 -9.04 30.46 17.06
CA SER A 99 -9.85 29.69 18.03
C SER A 99 -11.12 28.95 17.51
N LEU A 100 -10.94 27.95 16.65
CA LEU A 100 -11.81 26.74 16.67
C LEU A 100 -11.29 25.68 17.67
N ASP A 101 -10.00 25.78 18.00
CA ASP A 101 -9.20 24.85 18.81
C ASP A 101 -9.71 24.71 20.25
N THR A 102 -10.14 25.81 20.86
CA THR A 102 -10.64 25.81 22.24
C THR A 102 -12.09 25.30 22.35
N GLN A 103 -12.79 25.13 21.23
CA GLN A 103 -14.19 24.68 21.21
C GLN A 103 -14.33 23.15 21.03
N LEU A 104 -13.29 22.47 20.53
CA LEU A 104 -13.30 21.03 20.26
C LEU A 104 -12.52 20.20 21.29
N GLU A 105 -11.73 20.83 22.16
CA GLU A 105 -11.12 20.16 23.30
C GLU A 105 -12.20 19.91 24.38
N PHE A 106 -12.44 18.63 24.72
CA PHE A 106 -13.29 18.27 25.85
C PHE A 106 -12.52 18.54 27.15
N LEU A 107 -12.41 19.82 27.54
CA LEU A 107 -11.60 20.31 28.67
C LEU A 107 -11.93 19.64 30.02
N GLN A 108 -13.09 18.97 30.13
CA GLN A 108 -13.55 18.30 31.36
C GLN A 108 -13.23 16.80 31.40
N LEU A 109 -12.72 16.21 30.31
CA LEU A 109 -12.38 14.79 30.23
C LEU A 109 -10.86 14.58 30.40
N GLU A 110 -10.47 13.88 31.47
CA GLU A 110 -9.08 13.47 31.66
C GLU A 110 -8.75 12.29 30.75
N VAL A 111 -7.97 12.56 29.69
CA VAL A 111 -7.61 11.61 28.63
C VAL A 111 -6.09 11.41 28.46
N SER A 112 -5.29 12.02 29.33
CA SER A 112 -3.82 12.01 29.26
C SER A 112 -3.21 10.61 29.16
N ASP A 113 -3.78 9.63 29.87
CA ASP A 113 -3.30 8.24 29.84
C ASP A 113 -3.45 7.63 28.44
N LEU A 114 -4.62 7.79 27.81
CA LEU A 114 -4.91 7.29 26.47
C LEU A 114 -4.09 8.02 25.40
N GLU A 115 -3.94 9.33 25.59
CA GLU A 115 -3.09 10.16 24.74
C GLU A 115 -1.61 9.75 24.80
N SER A 116 -1.13 9.27 25.94
CA SER A 116 0.26 8.82 26.10
C SER A 116 0.55 7.49 25.39
N GLU A 117 -0.47 6.69 25.09
CA GLU A 117 -0.31 5.39 24.41
C GLU A 117 0.04 5.54 22.93
N VAL A 118 -0.38 6.62 22.28
CA VAL A 118 -0.20 6.84 20.85
C VAL A 118 0.44 8.21 20.60
N SER A 119 1.57 8.22 19.90
CA SER A 119 2.29 9.45 19.57
C SER A 119 1.38 10.48 18.89
N GLY A 120 1.46 11.73 19.34
CA GLY A 120 0.85 12.90 18.72
C GLY A 120 1.73 13.56 17.65
N THR A 121 2.86 12.95 17.30
CA THR A 121 3.88 13.55 16.45
C THR A 121 4.47 12.54 15.46
N THR A 122 4.89 13.03 14.30
CA THR A 122 5.56 12.22 13.29
C THR A 122 6.84 11.58 13.79
N VAL A 123 7.12 10.39 13.29
CA VAL A 123 8.26 9.55 13.65
C VAL A 123 9.41 9.74 12.66
N GLN A 124 10.64 9.52 13.11
CA GLN A 124 11.83 9.59 12.23
C GLN A 124 12.64 8.30 12.25
N GLU A 125 12.58 7.55 13.34
CA GLU A 125 13.38 6.35 13.53
C GLU A 125 12.53 5.08 13.62
N PHE A 126 13.19 3.94 13.39
CA PHE A 126 12.56 2.63 13.42
C PHE A 126 11.84 2.33 14.74
N ASP A 127 12.45 2.66 15.88
CA ASP A 127 11.89 2.31 17.19
C ASP A 127 10.62 3.09 17.49
N GLU A 128 10.56 4.37 17.11
CA GLU A 128 9.35 5.20 17.19
C GLU A 128 8.25 4.67 16.26
N ALA A 129 8.61 4.42 15.00
CA ALA A 129 7.70 3.84 14.00
C ALA A 129 7.15 2.49 14.44
N ARG A 130 7.96 1.68 15.14
CA ARG A 130 7.55 0.39 15.68
C ARG A 130 6.51 0.53 16.79
N GLN A 131 6.63 1.50 17.70
CA GLN A 131 5.62 1.72 18.74
C GLN A 131 4.27 2.10 18.12
N LEU A 132 4.28 3.03 17.18
CA LEU A 132 3.09 3.47 16.47
C LEU A 132 2.46 2.34 15.64
N PHE A 133 3.29 1.52 15.00
CA PHE A 133 2.87 0.32 14.29
C PHE A 133 2.17 -0.68 15.23
N LEU A 134 2.74 -0.95 16.41
CA LEU A 134 2.16 -1.91 17.37
C LEU A 134 0.81 -1.43 17.89
N ALA A 135 0.68 -0.14 18.21
CA ALA A 135 -0.58 0.49 18.58
C ALA A 135 -1.61 0.37 17.44
N GLY A 136 -1.25 0.79 16.23
CA GLY A 136 -2.14 0.75 15.07
C GLY A 136 -2.60 -0.68 14.73
N LEU A 137 -1.68 -1.66 14.77
CA LEU A 137 -2.00 -3.05 14.48
C LEU A 137 -2.94 -3.65 15.54
N ARG A 138 -2.74 -3.32 16.82
CA ARG A 138 -3.64 -3.73 17.92
C ARG A 138 -5.06 -3.25 17.65
N TRP A 139 -5.21 -1.95 17.38
CA TRP A 139 -6.50 -1.32 17.13
C TRP A 139 -7.21 -1.86 15.88
N LEU A 140 -6.49 -2.03 14.76
CA LEU A 140 -7.08 -2.65 13.56
C LEU A 140 -7.46 -4.12 13.78
N THR A 141 -6.69 -4.85 14.59
CA THR A 141 -7.03 -6.23 14.95
C THR A 141 -8.33 -6.29 15.76
N GLU A 142 -8.52 -5.38 16.70
CA GLU A 142 -9.76 -5.25 17.47
C GLU A 142 -10.94 -4.90 16.56
N ALA A 143 -10.81 -3.89 15.71
CA ALA A 143 -11.87 -3.51 14.76
C ALA A 143 -12.27 -4.67 13.84
N ARG A 144 -11.30 -5.46 13.37
CA ARG A 144 -11.53 -6.61 12.49
C ARG A 144 -12.28 -7.77 13.15
N GLN A 145 -12.34 -7.84 14.49
CA GLN A 145 -13.13 -8.86 15.18
C GLN A 145 -14.64 -8.62 14.99
N HIS A 146 -15.06 -7.36 14.86
CA HIS A 146 -16.45 -6.99 14.59
C HIS A 146 -16.73 -6.90 13.08
N TYR A 147 -15.81 -6.30 12.32
CA TYR A 147 -15.92 -6.18 10.87
C TYR A 147 -15.44 -7.46 10.17
N THR A 148 -16.27 -8.50 10.21
CA THR A 148 -16.02 -9.80 9.55
C THR A 148 -16.29 -9.73 8.05
N LEU A 149 -15.77 -10.71 7.29
CA LEU A 149 -16.08 -10.80 5.86
C LEU A 149 -17.55 -11.18 5.59
N GLU A 150 -18.19 -11.89 6.53
CA GLU A 150 -19.58 -12.36 6.40
C GLU A 150 -20.57 -11.21 6.57
N ASP A 151 -20.38 -10.38 7.60
CA ASP A 151 -21.33 -9.33 7.96
C ASP A 151 -20.97 -7.98 7.32
N HIS A 152 -19.66 -7.70 7.21
CA HIS A 152 -19.13 -6.37 6.88
C HIS A 152 -17.97 -6.42 5.88
N ALA A 153 -18.17 -7.14 4.76
CA ALA A 153 -17.13 -7.44 3.78
C ALA A 153 -16.29 -6.22 3.34
N SER A 154 -16.92 -5.07 3.07
CA SER A 154 -16.22 -3.87 2.60
C SER A 154 -15.31 -3.26 3.68
N ASP A 155 -15.75 -3.30 4.94
CA ASP A 155 -14.96 -2.80 6.07
C ASP A 155 -13.83 -3.76 6.42
N HIS A 156 -14.11 -5.07 6.38
CA HIS A 156 -13.11 -6.12 6.56
C HIS A 156 -11.95 -6.00 5.56
N VAL A 157 -12.29 -5.80 4.27
CA VAL A 157 -11.34 -5.54 3.19
C VAL A 157 -10.48 -4.32 3.51
N SER A 158 -11.13 -3.21 3.84
CA SER A 158 -10.45 -1.93 4.09
C SER A 158 -9.49 -2.04 5.27
N ILE A 159 -9.92 -2.64 6.38
CA ILE A 159 -9.09 -2.86 7.56
C ILE A 159 -7.90 -3.76 7.23
N THR A 160 -8.11 -4.81 6.43
CA THR A 160 -7.02 -5.72 6.04
C THR A 160 -5.99 -5.02 5.13
N GLN A 161 -6.42 -4.15 4.22
CA GLN A 161 -5.52 -3.30 3.43
C GLN A 161 -4.77 -2.28 4.31
N GLU A 162 -5.46 -1.65 5.27
CA GLU A 162 -4.85 -0.74 6.25
C GLU A 162 -3.77 -1.44 7.08
N MET A 163 -4.02 -2.68 7.53
CA MET A 163 -3.01 -3.52 8.20
C MET A 163 -1.81 -3.80 7.29
N SER A 164 -2.03 -4.11 6.00
CA SER A 164 -0.95 -4.27 5.02
C SER A 164 -0.13 -2.99 4.85
N HIS A 165 -0.80 -1.84 4.78
CA HIS A 165 -0.14 -0.53 4.66
C HIS A 165 0.66 -0.15 5.92
N LEU A 166 0.22 -0.53 7.13
CA LEU A 166 1.01 -0.38 8.35
C LEU A 166 2.34 -1.13 8.25
N TYR A 167 2.33 -2.38 7.78
CA TYR A 167 3.56 -3.12 7.52
C TYR A 167 4.43 -2.48 6.43
N LYS A 168 3.82 -1.85 5.40
CA LYS A 168 4.55 -1.12 4.35
C LYS A 168 5.28 0.08 4.95
N ALA A 169 4.59 0.86 5.78
CA ALA A 169 5.16 2.02 6.44
C ALA A 169 6.26 1.62 7.46
N LEU A 170 6.07 0.55 8.25
CA LEU A 170 7.12 0.06 9.13
C LEU A 170 8.38 -0.39 8.35
N ALA A 171 8.19 -1.06 7.22
CA ALA A 171 9.29 -1.53 6.37
C ALA A 171 10.09 -0.40 5.70
N PHE A 172 9.59 0.83 5.71
CA PHE A 172 10.32 2.01 5.25
C PHE A 172 11.42 2.41 6.25
N PHE A 173 11.11 2.41 7.54
CA PHE A 173 12.06 2.77 8.60
C PHE A 173 13.02 1.64 8.99
N GLU A 174 12.74 0.40 8.57
CA GLU A 174 13.55 -0.76 8.94
C GLU A 174 14.88 -0.79 8.16
N PRO A 175 16.05 -0.73 8.83
CA PRO A 175 17.34 -0.76 8.14
C PRO A 175 17.70 -2.13 7.58
N SER A 176 17.23 -3.24 8.18
CA SER A 176 17.60 -4.59 7.72
C SER A 176 16.70 -5.08 6.60
N GLU A 177 17.28 -5.37 5.44
CA GLU A 177 16.60 -5.94 4.26
C GLU A 177 15.92 -7.27 4.58
N GLU A 178 16.50 -8.09 5.45
CA GLU A 178 15.90 -9.35 5.88
C GLU A 178 14.62 -9.11 6.70
N ARG A 179 14.64 -8.13 7.61
CA ARG A 179 13.47 -7.76 8.42
C ARG A 179 12.40 -7.09 7.56
N ARG A 180 12.78 -6.24 6.60
CA ARG A 180 11.87 -5.70 5.58
C ARG A 180 11.17 -6.81 4.80
N CYS A 181 11.91 -7.84 4.34
CA CYS A 181 11.29 -9.01 3.70
C CYS A 181 10.27 -9.73 4.60
N LYS A 182 10.53 -9.85 5.91
CA LYS A 182 9.58 -10.48 6.85
C LYS A 182 8.30 -9.65 6.99
N MET A 183 8.42 -8.32 7.02
CA MET A 183 7.27 -7.40 7.05
C MET A 183 6.46 -7.49 5.76
N HIS A 184 7.10 -7.43 4.60
CA HIS A 184 6.45 -7.64 3.31
C HIS A 184 5.80 -9.03 3.17
N LYS A 185 6.42 -10.07 3.75
CA LYS A 185 5.82 -11.41 3.77
C LYS A 185 4.51 -11.42 4.57
N ARG A 186 4.41 -10.68 5.68
CA ARG A 186 3.14 -10.52 6.43
C ARG A 186 2.07 -9.83 5.58
N ARG A 187 2.43 -8.82 4.79
CA ARG A 187 1.52 -8.18 3.82
C ARG A 187 1.00 -9.18 2.80
N VAL A 188 1.89 -9.96 2.19
CA VAL A 188 1.52 -11.02 1.24
C VAL A 188 0.53 -12.00 1.88
N ASP A 189 0.77 -12.42 3.13
CA ASP A 189 -0.10 -13.36 3.82
C ASP A 189 -1.51 -12.80 4.04
N LEU A 190 -1.63 -11.54 4.48
CA LEU A 190 -2.92 -10.86 4.65
C LEU A 190 -3.68 -10.77 3.32
N LEU A 191 -3.02 -10.25 2.29
CA LEU A 191 -3.64 -9.97 0.99
C LEU A 191 -3.97 -11.23 0.19
N THR A 192 -3.16 -12.29 0.33
CA THR A 192 -3.39 -13.56 -0.36
C THR A 192 -4.60 -14.31 0.19
N VAL A 193 -4.87 -14.20 1.50
CA VAL A 193 -6.10 -14.75 2.07
C VAL A 193 -7.30 -13.96 1.54
N LEU A 194 -7.23 -12.62 1.64
CA LEU A 194 -8.33 -11.76 1.22
C LEU A 194 -8.72 -11.94 -0.26
N ILE A 195 -7.76 -11.97 -1.17
CA ILE A 195 -8.06 -12.10 -2.62
C ILE A 195 -8.68 -13.44 -3.00
N LYS A 196 -8.49 -14.50 -2.19
CA LYS A 196 -9.09 -15.83 -2.43
C LYS A 196 -10.53 -15.90 -1.98
N GLU A 197 -10.92 -15.10 -1.01
CA GLU A 197 -12.26 -15.09 -0.42
C GLU A 197 -13.19 -14.08 -1.12
N LEU A 198 -12.62 -13.05 -1.76
CA LEU A 198 -13.39 -12.06 -2.50
C LEU A 198 -13.95 -12.59 -3.81
N ASN A 199 -15.22 -12.29 -4.08
CA ASN A 199 -15.84 -12.54 -5.38
C ASN A 199 -15.51 -11.40 -6.37
N PRO A 200 -14.75 -11.66 -7.45
CA PRO A 200 -14.34 -10.62 -8.40
C PRO A 200 -15.50 -9.98 -9.17
N GLN A 201 -16.69 -10.60 -9.20
CA GLN A 201 -17.86 -10.02 -9.85
C GLN A 201 -18.38 -8.77 -9.13
N TYR A 202 -18.33 -8.77 -7.80
CA TYR A 202 -18.82 -7.67 -6.95
C TYR A 202 -17.69 -6.76 -6.49
N TYR A 203 -16.47 -7.30 -6.32
CA TYR A 203 -15.32 -6.60 -5.74
C TYR A 203 -14.18 -6.35 -6.74
N LEU A 204 -14.47 -6.28 -8.05
CA LEU A 204 -13.44 -6.18 -9.09
C LEU A 204 -12.41 -5.07 -8.84
N HIS A 205 -12.86 -3.89 -8.43
CA HIS A 205 -11.98 -2.76 -8.15
C HIS A 205 -11.03 -3.06 -6.98
N VAL A 206 -11.53 -3.66 -5.91
CA VAL A 206 -10.72 -4.11 -4.77
C VAL A 206 -9.75 -5.21 -5.19
N CYS A 207 -10.21 -6.19 -5.96
CA CYS A 207 -9.34 -7.25 -6.49
C CYS A 207 -8.17 -6.67 -7.30
N ARG A 208 -8.43 -5.66 -8.14
CA ARG A 208 -7.41 -4.93 -8.89
C ARG A 208 -6.38 -4.28 -7.97
N GLN A 209 -6.83 -3.56 -6.94
CA GLN A 209 -5.94 -2.94 -5.96
C GLN A 209 -5.07 -3.99 -5.26
N ILE A 210 -5.65 -5.10 -4.82
CA ILE A 210 -4.91 -6.17 -4.13
C ILE A 210 -3.90 -6.84 -5.06
N TYR A 211 -4.24 -7.12 -6.32
CA TYR A 211 -3.28 -7.66 -7.29
C TYR A 211 -2.10 -6.71 -7.49
N TYR A 212 -2.36 -5.42 -7.63
CA TYR A 212 -1.32 -4.42 -7.77
C TYR A 212 -0.42 -4.38 -6.54
N GLU A 213 -1.02 -4.32 -5.35
CA GLU A 213 -0.30 -4.26 -4.08
C GLU A 213 0.55 -5.51 -3.83
N LEU A 214 0.02 -6.70 -4.14
CA LEU A 214 0.78 -7.95 -4.10
C LEU A 214 1.97 -7.90 -5.06
N ALA A 215 1.76 -7.42 -6.28
CA ALA A 215 2.81 -7.33 -7.29
C ALA A 215 3.96 -6.43 -6.84
N GLU A 216 3.65 -5.24 -6.32
CA GLU A 216 4.64 -4.32 -5.74
C GLU A 216 5.34 -4.94 -4.53
N THR A 217 4.61 -5.62 -3.66
CA THR A 217 5.16 -6.22 -2.44
C THR A 217 6.17 -7.34 -2.78
N TYR A 218 5.84 -8.20 -3.76
CA TYR A 218 6.79 -9.20 -4.26
C TYR A 218 8.01 -8.57 -4.94
N SER A 219 7.82 -7.47 -5.69
CA SER A 219 8.94 -6.73 -6.30
C SER A 219 9.86 -6.16 -5.22
N ALA A 220 9.32 -5.53 -4.17
CA ALA A 220 10.09 -4.99 -3.06
C ALA A 220 10.87 -6.10 -2.32
N MET A 221 10.25 -7.26 -2.08
CA MET A 221 10.93 -8.42 -1.50
C MET A 221 12.08 -8.92 -2.38
N MET A 222 11.89 -8.93 -3.70
CA MET A 222 12.94 -9.31 -4.65
C MET A 222 14.09 -8.31 -4.61
N ASP A 223 13.81 -7.01 -4.62
CA ASP A 223 14.82 -5.94 -4.60
C ASP A 223 15.64 -5.99 -3.30
N ASN A 224 15.00 -6.22 -2.15
CA ASN A 224 15.71 -6.46 -0.88
C ASN A 224 16.64 -7.68 -0.96
N LYS A 225 16.23 -8.76 -1.65
CA LYS A 225 17.07 -9.96 -1.82
C LYS A 225 18.21 -9.75 -2.80
N LEU A 226 18.00 -8.94 -3.84
CA LEU A 226 19.05 -8.53 -4.77
C LEU A 226 20.08 -7.65 -4.05
N THR A 227 19.64 -6.68 -3.25
CA THR A 227 20.52 -5.81 -2.46
C THR A 227 21.41 -6.62 -1.51
N LEU A 228 20.83 -7.61 -0.81
CA LEU A 228 21.61 -8.53 0.03
C LEU A 228 22.64 -9.31 -0.77
N LEU A 229 22.29 -9.76 -1.98
CA LEU A 229 23.19 -10.50 -2.85
C LEU A 229 24.33 -9.62 -3.40
N GLU A 230 24.07 -8.35 -3.72
CA GLU A 230 25.08 -7.39 -4.19
C GLU A 230 26.12 -7.06 -3.11
N GLY A 231 25.73 -7.13 -1.82
CA GLY A 231 26.66 -7.00 -0.69
C GLY A 231 27.54 -8.24 -0.45
N GLU A 232 27.20 -9.40 -1.03
CA GLU A 232 27.99 -10.62 -0.93
C GLU A 232 29.10 -10.64 -1.99
N GLN A 233 30.34 -10.96 -1.59
CA GLN A 233 31.47 -11.08 -2.54
C GLN A 233 31.44 -12.40 -3.34
N SER A 234 30.57 -13.34 -2.96
CA SER A 234 30.45 -14.66 -3.58
C SER A 234 29.41 -14.69 -4.70
N ARG A 235 29.58 -15.61 -5.64
CA ARG A 235 28.54 -15.89 -6.64
C ARG A 235 27.25 -16.36 -5.94
N PRO A 236 26.07 -15.97 -6.46
CA PRO A 236 24.79 -16.41 -5.90
C PRO A 236 24.69 -17.93 -5.88
N THR A 237 24.29 -18.47 -4.74
CA THR A 237 23.93 -19.88 -4.62
C THR A 237 22.67 -20.18 -5.44
N SER A 238 22.51 -21.44 -5.85
CA SER A 238 21.30 -21.89 -6.55
C SER A 238 20.02 -21.61 -5.74
N GLN A 239 20.09 -21.70 -4.40
CA GLN A 239 18.96 -21.40 -3.53
C GLN A 239 18.59 -19.91 -3.51
N GLN A 240 19.58 -19.01 -3.45
CA GLN A 240 19.34 -17.56 -3.53
C GLN A 240 18.72 -17.18 -4.88
N THR A 241 19.30 -17.67 -5.98
CA THR A 241 18.77 -17.49 -7.34
C THR A 241 17.32 -17.97 -7.46
N LYS A 242 17.02 -19.17 -6.95
CA LYS A 242 15.66 -19.71 -6.98
C LYS A 242 14.68 -18.83 -6.21
N LYS A 243 15.04 -18.36 -5.01
CA LYS A 243 14.18 -17.48 -4.20
C LYS A 243 13.90 -16.15 -4.91
N ILE A 244 14.94 -15.50 -5.46
CA ILE A 244 14.79 -14.23 -6.21
C ILE A 244 13.86 -14.43 -7.40
N ASN A 245 14.09 -15.47 -8.20
CA ASN A 245 13.25 -15.75 -9.36
C ASN A 245 11.81 -16.09 -8.98
N THR A 246 11.57 -16.82 -7.89
CA THR A 246 10.21 -17.06 -7.39
C THR A 246 9.49 -15.76 -7.05
N LEU A 247 10.15 -14.83 -6.34
CA LEU A 247 9.57 -13.52 -6.01
C LEU A 247 9.28 -12.70 -7.28
N ALA A 248 10.21 -12.68 -8.24
CA ALA A 248 10.02 -12.00 -9.51
C ALA A 248 8.85 -12.58 -10.31
N THR A 249 8.75 -13.89 -10.43
CA THR A 249 7.65 -14.56 -11.14
C THR A 249 6.31 -14.32 -10.45
N SER A 250 6.26 -14.33 -9.11
CA SER A 250 5.04 -13.98 -8.37
C SER A 250 4.63 -12.53 -8.61
N SER A 251 5.58 -11.58 -8.62
CA SER A 251 5.30 -10.18 -8.95
C SER A 251 4.76 -10.03 -10.37
N ILE A 252 5.40 -10.67 -11.35
CA ILE A 252 4.96 -10.71 -12.76
C ILE A 252 3.53 -11.24 -12.86
N GLN A 253 3.23 -12.36 -12.20
CA GLN A 253 1.91 -12.97 -12.24
C GLN A 253 0.82 -12.04 -11.71
N HIS A 254 1.08 -11.33 -10.61
CA HIS A 254 0.10 -10.41 -10.05
C HIS A 254 -0.10 -9.13 -10.88
N PHE A 255 0.96 -8.58 -11.49
CA PHE A 255 0.79 -7.50 -12.49
C PHE A 255 -0.01 -7.97 -13.71
N LEU A 256 0.22 -9.20 -14.18
CA LEU A 256 -0.57 -9.78 -15.26
C LEU A 256 -2.04 -9.98 -14.88
N HIS A 257 -2.34 -10.46 -13.67
CA HIS A 257 -3.73 -10.55 -13.18
C HIS A 257 -4.41 -9.19 -13.15
N TYR A 258 -3.70 -8.15 -12.70
CA TYR A 258 -4.20 -6.78 -12.75
C TYR A 258 -4.51 -6.33 -14.18
N LEU A 259 -3.56 -6.48 -15.10
CA LEU A 259 -3.72 -6.09 -16.51
C LEU A 259 -4.79 -6.91 -17.23
N ASP A 260 -4.90 -8.20 -16.91
CA ASP A 260 -5.91 -9.09 -17.47
C ASP A 260 -7.32 -8.68 -17.03
N SER A 261 -7.45 -8.17 -15.81
CA SER A 261 -8.73 -7.64 -15.33
C SER A 261 -9.20 -6.40 -16.09
N LEU A 262 -8.30 -5.69 -16.79
CA LEU A 262 -8.60 -4.50 -17.60
C LEU A 262 -8.98 -4.83 -19.04
N LYS A 263 -8.81 -6.09 -19.47
CA LYS A 263 -9.13 -6.52 -20.84
C LYS A 263 -10.60 -6.29 -21.15
N ASP A 264 -10.86 -5.98 -22.41
CA ASP A 264 -12.21 -5.92 -22.93
C ASP A 264 -12.84 -7.33 -22.88
N LYS A 265 -14.04 -7.42 -22.30
CA LYS A 265 -14.69 -8.72 -22.04
C LYS A 265 -15.16 -9.42 -23.31
N THR A 266 -15.32 -8.70 -24.41
CA THR A 266 -15.80 -9.23 -25.69
C THR A 266 -14.64 -9.73 -26.54
N THR A 267 -13.57 -8.94 -26.64
CA THR A 267 -12.40 -9.26 -27.47
C THR A 267 -11.33 -10.06 -26.73
N GLY A 268 -11.25 -9.94 -25.40
CA GLY A 268 -10.16 -10.51 -24.59
C GLY A 268 -8.83 -9.77 -24.76
N GLU A 269 -8.82 -8.66 -25.49
CA GLU A 269 -7.63 -7.85 -25.74
C GLU A 269 -7.49 -6.71 -24.73
N GLN A 270 -6.28 -6.14 -24.67
CA GLN A 270 -6.07 -4.91 -23.90
C GLN A 270 -6.85 -3.77 -24.55
N PRO A 271 -7.47 -2.87 -23.74
CA PRO A 271 -8.25 -1.78 -24.29
C PRO A 271 -7.34 -0.84 -25.12
N THR A 272 -7.88 -0.33 -26.21
CA THR A 272 -7.16 0.63 -27.07
C THR A 272 -6.85 1.93 -26.33
N THR A 273 -7.76 2.34 -25.46
CA THR A 273 -7.63 3.50 -24.57
C THR A 273 -8.01 3.06 -23.15
N TYR A 274 -7.12 3.25 -22.19
CA TYR A 274 -7.40 2.95 -20.79
C TYR A 274 -8.32 4.02 -20.19
N PRO A 275 -9.25 3.64 -19.28
CA PRO A 275 -9.97 4.60 -18.43
C PRO A 275 -9.00 5.51 -17.68
N GLU A 276 -9.39 6.76 -17.42
CA GLU A 276 -8.53 7.77 -16.78
C GLU A 276 -7.97 7.30 -15.42
N ASP A 277 -8.80 6.67 -14.61
CA ASP A 277 -8.44 6.12 -13.28
C ASP A 277 -7.51 4.91 -13.36
N ALA A 278 -7.46 4.22 -14.51
CA ALA A 278 -6.64 3.03 -14.74
C ALA A 278 -5.41 3.30 -15.64
N LEU A 279 -5.34 4.45 -16.32
CA LEU A 279 -4.32 4.75 -17.34
C LEU A 279 -2.90 4.70 -16.76
N ARG A 280 -2.62 5.52 -15.73
CA ARG A 280 -1.29 5.53 -15.11
C ARG A 280 -0.96 4.18 -14.49
N PRO A 281 -1.81 3.58 -13.63
CA PRO A 281 -1.51 2.27 -13.05
C PRO A 281 -1.25 1.17 -14.09
N ALA A 282 -2.01 1.12 -15.19
CA ALA A 282 -1.81 0.16 -16.27
C ALA A 282 -0.46 0.32 -16.98
N LEU A 283 -0.10 1.54 -17.36
CA LEU A 283 1.18 1.79 -18.03
C LEU A 283 2.37 1.57 -17.09
N VAL A 284 2.24 1.93 -15.81
CA VAL A 284 3.24 1.63 -14.78
C VAL A 284 3.35 0.12 -14.53
N ALA A 285 2.26 -0.66 -14.58
CA ALA A 285 2.32 -2.12 -14.49
C ALA A 285 3.11 -2.73 -15.66
N TRP A 286 2.90 -2.25 -16.89
CA TRP A 286 3.73 -2.65 -18.05
C TRP A 286 5.20 -2.28 -17.84
N PHE A 287 5.49 -1.11 -17.26
CA PHE A 287 6.85 -0.67 -16.95
C PHE A 287 7.52 -1.60 -15.93
N HIS A 288 6.81 -1.96 -14.86
CA HIS A 288 7.28 -2.94 -13.89
C HIS A 288 7.54 -4.30 -14.52
N LEU A 289 6.64 -4.81 -15.37
CA LEU A 289 6.88 -6.06 -16.11
C LEU A 289 8.18 -5.98 -16.91
N GLY A 290 8.41 -4.88 -17.63
CA GLY A 290 9.66 -4.63 -18.35
C GLY A 290 10.90 -4.79 -17.44
N ARG A 291 10.88 -4.19 -16.26
CA ARG A 291 11.96 -4.28 -15.27
C ARG A 291 12.10 -5.70 -14.69
N LEU A 292 11.01 -6.33 -14.28
CA LEU A 292 11.00 -7.65 -13.63
C LEU A 292 11.58 -8.74 -14.52
N TRP A 293 11.19 -8.77 -15.80
CA TRP A 293 11.74 -9.73 -16.76
C TRP A 293 13.26 -9.58 -16.93
N SER A 294 13.78 -8.34 -16.90
CA SER A 294 15.22 -8.09 -17.01
C SER A 294 16.03 -8.56 -15.79
N LYS A 295 15.39 -8.56 -14.60
CA LYS A 295 15.98 -8.92 -13.31
C LYS A 295 16.01 -10.43 -13.03
N LEU A 296 15.33 -11.26 -13.81
CA LEU A 296 15.40 -12.72 -13.67
C LEU A 296 16.85 -13.22 -13.87
N ILE A 297 17.32 -14.01 -12.91
CA ILE A 297 18.68 -14.56 -12.86
C ILE A 297 18.66 -15.93 -13.55
N THR A 298 19.41 -16.08 -14.63
CA THR A 298 19.58 -17.35 -15.34
C THR A 298 20.98 -17.44 -15.93
N SER A 299 21.57 -18.64 -15.93
CA SER A 299 22.85 -18.92 -16.58
C SER A 299 22.71 -19.33 -18.04
N GLU A 300 21.50 -19.65 -18.49
CA GLU A 300 21.25 -20.12 -19.84
C GLU A 300 21.03 -18.93 -20.79
N SER A 301 21.88 -18.82 -21.82
CA SER A 301 21.82 -17.73 -22.81
C SER A 301 20.48 -17.65 -23.53
N VAL A 302 19.86 -18.80 -23.85
CA VAL A 302 18.54 -18.87 -24.51
C VAL A 302 17.46 -18.24 -23.62
N THR A 303 17.38 -18.68 -22.36
CA THR A 303 16.41 -18.14 -21.39
C THR A 303 16.68 -16.66 -21.10
N LYS A 304 17.95 -16.23 -21.05
CA LYS A 304 18.28 -14.80 -20.86
C LYS A 304 17.80 -13.96 -22.05
N MET A 305 18.00 -14.43 -23.28
CA MET A 305 17.50 -13.78 -24.48
C MET A 305 15.97 -13.67 -24.48
N GLN A 306 15.26 -14.75 -24.13
CA GLN A 306 13.79 -14.74 -24.02
C GLN A 306 13.30 -13.72 -22.99
N ASN A 307 13.93 -13.64 -21.81
CA ASN A 307 13.61 -12.65 -20.80
C ASN A 307 13.82 -11.20 -21.31
N LEU A 308 14.87 -10.95 -22.09
CA LEU A 308 15.10 -9.64 -22.70
C LEU A 308 14.05 -9.31 -23.77
N ILE A 309 13.59 -10.30 -24.54
CA ILE A 309 12.49 -10.13 -25.49
C ILE A 309 11.20 -9.75 -24.76
N GLN A 310 10.88 -10.42 -23.65
CA GLN A 310 9.73 -10.06 -22.82
C GLN A 310 9.86 -8.64 -22.26
N SER A 311 11.03 -8.29 -21.72
CA SER A 311 11.32 -6.94 -21.24
C SER A 311 11.08 -5.88 -22.33
N LEU A 312 11.61 -6.10 -23.53
CA LEU A 312 11.44 -5.21 -24.69
C LEU A 312 9.97 -5.06 -25.10
N GLN A 313 9.22 -6.16 -25.18
CA GLN A 313 7.80 -6.12 -25.55
C GLN A 313 6.98 -5.26 -24.58
N ASN A 314 7.27 -5.33 -23.28
CA ASN A 314 6.57 -4.54 -22.28
C ASN A 314 6.89 -3.03 -22.40
N TYR A 315 8.16 -2.65 -22.62
CA TYR A 315 8.49 -1.24 -22.86
C TYR A 315 7.92 -0.71 -24.17
N LYS A 316 7.88 -1.54 -25.24
CA LYS A 316 7.25 -1.17 -26.51
C LYS A 316 5.77 -0.81 -26.34
N ARG A 317 5.02 -1.58 -25.55
CA ARG A 317 3.60 -1.28 -25.27
C ARG A 317 3.40 0.13 -24.71
N ILE A 318 4.29 0.58 -23.84
CA ILE A 318 4.22 1.92 -23.23
C ILE A 318 4.48 2.99 -24.29
N VAL A 319 5.56 2.83 -25.06
CA VAL A 319 5.94 3.77 -26.12
C VAL A 319 4.83 3.87 -27.17
N GLU A 320 4.37 2.73 -27.68
CA GLU A 320 3.30 2.66 -28.68
C GLU A 320 1.97 3.20 -28.16
N TYR A 321 1.66 3.06 -26.87
CA TYR A 321 0.47 3.67 -26.28
C TYR A 321 0.61 5.20 -26.21
N CYS A 322 1.73 5.71 -25.69
CA CYS A 322 1.96 7.14 -25.49
C CYS A 322 2.16 7.92 -26.80
N ASP A 323 2.72 7.27 -27.82
CA ASP A 323 2.84 7.86 -29.15
C ASP A 323 1.48 7.97 -29.86
N ARG A 324 0.54 7.04 -29.57
CA ARG A 324 -0.85 7.10 -30.06
C ARG A 324 -1.74 8.07 -29.28
N HIS A 325 -1.41 8.31 -28.00
CA HIS A 325 -2.18 9.16 -27.07
C HIS A 325 -1.26 10.24 -26.48
N PRO A 326 -0.96 11.34 -27.21
CA PRO A 326 0.00 12.36 -26.77
C PRO A 326 -0.29 12.96 -25.39
N GLU A 327 -1.56 13.03 -24.98
CA GLU A 327 -2.01 13.48 -23.66
C GLU A 327 -1.41 12.66 -22.51
N SER A 328 -1.18 11.36 -22.74
CA SER A 328 -0.61 10.45 -21.75
C SER A 328 0.90 10.62 -21.54
N GLN A 329 1.61 11.30 -22.45
CA GLN A 329 3.05 11.51 -22.35
C GLN A 329 3.43 12.37 -21.14
N SER A 330 2.60 13.36 -20.80
CA SER A 330 2.82 14.22 -19.64
C SER A 330 2.72 13.43 -18.34
N VAL A 331 1.70 12.56 -18.24
CA VAL A 331 1.49 11.69 -17.09
C VAL A 331 2.65 10.70 -16.97
N MET A 332 3.07 10.07 -18.07
CA MET A 332 4.08 9.01 -18.04
C MET A 332 5.51 9.52 -18.31
N ALA A 333 5.81 10.80 -18.09
CA ALA A 333 7.04 11.41 -18.61
C ALA A 333 8.34 10.66 -18.22
N GLN A 334 8.47 10.28 -16.95
CA GLN A 334 9.66 9.60 -16.43
C GLN A 334 9.78 8.17 -16.99
N GLU A 335 8.72 7.37 -16.87
CA GLU A 335 8.71 5.98 -17.32
C GLU A 335 8.79 5.87 -18.84
N LEU A 336 8.20 6.82 -19.59
CA LEU A 336 8.26 6.88 -21.05
C LEU A 336 9.67 7.17 -21.55
N ALA A 337 10.39 8.10 -20.91
CA ALA A 337 11.78 8.38 -21.25
C ALA A 337 12.64 7.11 -21.14
N ILE A 338 12.56 6.43 -19.99
CA ILE A 338 13.26 5.16 -19.76
C ILE A 338 12.81 4.09 -20.77
N SER A 339 11.52 3.99 -21.04
CA SER A 339 10.98 3.00 -21.98
C SER A 339 11.50 3.21 -23.40
N ARG A 340 11.59 4.46 -23.87
CA ARG A 340 12.16 4.79 -25.19
C ARG A 340 13.64 4.39 -25.28
N GLU A 341 14.43 4.67 -24.25
CA GLU A 341 15.84 4.23 -24.20
C GLU A 341 15.95 2.70 -24.23
N MET A 342 15.15 2.01 -23.41
CA MET A 342 15.16 0.55 -23.36
C MET A 342 14.73 -0.10 -24.68
N VAL A 343 13.79 0.50 -25.40
CA VAL A 343 13.37 0.03 -26.74
C VAL A 343 14.50 0.15 -27.77
N GLN A 344 15.42 1.10 -27.62
CA GLN A 344 16.60 1.23 -28.48
C GLN A 344 17.73 0.26 -28.07
N LEU A 345 17.96 0.08 -26.77
CA LEU A 345 19.11 -0.68 -26.24
C LEU A 345 18.88 -2.19 -26.22
N LEU A 346 17.70 -2.65 -25.83
CA LEU A 346 17.42 -4.09 -25.65
C LEU A 346 17.53 -4.92 -26.94
N PRO A 347 17.11 -4.45 -28.13
CA PRO A 347 17.30 -5.20 -29.37
C PRO A 347 18.76 -5.54 -29.65
N LEU A 348 19.68 -4.61 -29.37
CA LEU A 348 21.13 -4.82 -29.54
C LEU A 348 21.62 -5.95 -28.63
N LYS A 349 21.18 -5.96 -27.36
CA LYS A 349 21.51 -7.03 -26.41
C LYS A 349 20.92 -8.37 -26.84
N VAL A 350 19.68 -8.40 -27.36
CA VAL A 350 19.04 -9.62 -27.86
C VAL A 350 19.86 -10.22 -29.00
N GLU A 351 20.33 -9.39 -29.95
CA GLU A 351 21.15 -9.86 -31.07
C GLU A 351 22.51 -10.38 -30.61
N GLN A 352 23.14 -9.74 -29.61
CA GLN A 352 24.37 -10.25 -29.00
C GLN A 352 24.19 -11.66 -28.42
N TYR A 353 23.11 -11.92 -27.68
CA TYR A 353 22.84 -13.26 -27.15
C TYR A 353 22.51 -14.26 -28.26
N ARG A 354 21.78 -13.84 -29.30
CA ARG A 354 21.48 -14.68 -30.47
C ARG A 354 22.76 -15.15 -31.16
N ALA A 355 23.71 -14.25 -31.36
CA ALA A 355 25.00 -14.56 -31.95
C ALA A 355 25.90 -15.46 -31.08
N MET A 356 25.66 -15.54 -29.76
CA MET A 356 26.39 -16.45 -28.85
C MET A 356 25.77 -17.84 -28.75
N ILE A 357 24.52 -18.02 -29.18
CA ILE A 357 23.79 -19.29 -29.17
C ILE A 357 24.06 -20.10 -30.44
N HIS A 358 24.43 -19.43 -31.53
CA HIS A 358 24.92 -20.01 -32.77
C HIS A 358 26.45 -20.09 -32.77
#